data_AF-A0A3N5GXN5-F1
#
_entry.id   AF-A0A3N5GXN5-F1
#
_cell.length_a   1.000
_cell.length_b   1.000
_cell.length_c   1.000
_cell.angle_alpha   90.00
_cell.angle_beta   90.00
_cell.angle_gamma   90.00
#
_symmetry.space_group_name_H-M   'P 1'
#
loop_
_entity.id
_entity.type
_entity.pdbx_description
1 polymer ?
#
loop_
_entity_poly.entity_id
_entity_poly.type
_entity_poly.pdbx_seq_one_letter_code
_entity_poly.pdbx_strand_id
1 'polypeptide(L)'
;MTPEQAWTIAGAVLTSLAGGGAIVLALSSWLARSWARRMLEEDRARYHAELDAVKHTYTHELERLKEDLAASNRKLHGHIDHAVFVSRPQFEAEFRTLTNTWERIADLRTVFPILDERPNNRTRANDTEYGTWCAKVRAEFVPRADALMNSVTAQAPFYPKELLEALSDQILIAKTALAEAISDNPRESVDYAKRRRELRQNFESGASRLLDMIRDRLAHLTIVQESVPA
;
A
#
# COMPACT_ATOMS: atom_id res chain seq x y z
N MET A 1 58.53 34.42 -97.62
CA MET A 1 57.62 34.89 -96.56
C MET A 1 58.30 36.05 -95.87
N THR A 2 57.69 37.25 -95.89
CA THR A 2 58.23 38.41 -95.16
C THR A 2 57.81 38.33 -93.69
N PRO A 3 58.65 38.76 -92.74
CA PRO A 3 58.37 38.64 -91.30
C PRO A 3 57.05 39.32 -90.88
N GLU A 4 56.60 40.37 -91.58
CA GLU A 4 55.33 41.05 -91.29
C GLU A 4 54.08 40.18 -91.54
N GLN A 5 54.12 39.28 -92.53
CA GLN A 5 53.00 38.37 -92.83
C GLN A 5 52.86 37.27 -91.77
N ALA A 6 53.98 36.86 -91.15
CA ALA A 6 53.96 35.87 -90.07
C ALA A 6 53.30 36.43 -88.80
N TRP A 7 53.56 37.69 -88.44
CA TRP A 7 52.96 38.34 -87.28
C TRP A 7 51.45 38.59 -87.41
N THR A 8 50.98 38.93 -88.60
CA THR A 8 49.54 39.13 -88.86
C THR A 8 48.75 37.83 -88.83
N ILE A 9 49.29 36.75 -89.41
CA ILE A 9 48.69 35.42 -89.33
C ILE A 9 48.72 34.92 -87.88
N ALA A 10 49.84 35.09 -87.16
CA ALA A 10 49.95 34.73 -85.75
C ALA A 10 48.96 35.50 -84.87
N GLY A 11 48.78 36.81 -85.11
CA GLY A 11 47.81 37.65 -84.40
C GLY A 11 46.36 37.25 -84.68
N ALA A 12 46.00 36.95 -85.94
CA ALA A 12 44.66 36.50 -86.30
C ALA A 12 44.33 35.11 -85.72
N VAL A 13 45.31 34.20 -85.70
CA VAL A 13 45.18 32.87 -85.07
C VAL A 13 45.04 32.99 -83.56
N LEU A 14 45.83 33.84 -82.89
CA LEU A 14 45.70 34.09 -81.45
C LEU A 14 44.35 34.73 -81.09
N THR A 15 43.86 35.65 -81.91
CA THR A 15 42.57 36.33 -81.66
C THR A 15 41.39 35.39 -81.87
N SER A 16 41.45 34.49 -82.85
CA SER A 16 40.41 33.48 -83.06
C SER A 16 40.45 32.37 -81.99
N LEU A 17 41.64 31.97 -81.52
CA LEU A 17 41.79 31.05 -80.39
C LEU A 17 41.31 31.67 -79.07
N ALA A 18 41.62 32.94 -78.82
CA ALA A 18 41.14 33.66 -77.64
C ALA A 18 39.62 33.86 -77.67
N GLY A 19 39.05 34.22 -78.82
CA GLY A 19 37.61 34.38 -79.01
C GLY A 19 36.83 33.06 -78.87
N GLY A 20 37.34 31.97 -79.46
CA GLY A 20 36.77 30.63 -79.32
C GLY A 20 36.87 30.10 -77.89
N GLY A 21 38.01 30.31 -77.23
CA GLY A 21 38.22 29.94 -75.83
C GLY A 21 37.25 30.66 -74.88
N ALA A 22 36.99 31.95 -75.09
CA ALA A 22 36.04 32.72 -74.28
C ALA A 22 34.60 32.18 -74.39
N ILE A 23 34.16 31.77 -75.59
CA ILE A 23 32.83 31.18 -75.81
C ILE A 23 32.73 29.82 -75.10
N VAL A 24 33.76 28.97 -75.22
CA VAL A 24 33.78 27.67 -74.52
C VAL A 24 33.74 27.87 -73.01
N LEU A 25 34.53 28.79 -72.46
CA LEU A 25 34.53 29.09 -71.02
C LEU A 25 33.19 29.64 -70.53
N ALA A 26 32.53 30.51 -71.31
CA ALA A 26 31.23 31.05 -70.98
C ALA A 26 30.13 29.97 -70.98
N LEU A 27 30.11 29.10 -72.01
CA LEU A 27 29.18 27.99 -72.10
C LEU A 27 29.42 26.93 -71.02
N SER A 28 30.68 26.59 -70.74
CA SER A 28 31.04 25.69 -69.64
C SER A 28 30.64 26.25 -68.27
N SER A 29 30.82 27.56 -68.05
CA SER A 29 30.40 28.22 -66.81
C SER A 29 28.87 28.24 -66.66
N TRP A 30 28.14 28.43 -67.76
CA TRP A 30 26.68 28.40 -67.77
C TRP A 30 26.13 27.00 -67.47
N LEU A 31 26.69 25.97 -68.12
CA LEU A 31 26.35 24.57 -67.86
C LEU A 31 26.68 24.15 -66.42
N ALA A 32 27.87 24.49 -65.92
CA ALA A 32 28.24 24.21 -64.54
C ALA A 32 27.27 24.88 -63.55
N ARG A 33 26.83 26.11 -63.83
CA ARG A 33 25.87 26.83 -62.99
C ARG A 33 24.46 26.22 -63.04
N SER A 34 23.99 25.75 -64.20
CA SER A 34 22.66 25.15 -64.31
C SER A 34 22.61 23.76 -63.65
N TRP A 35 23.67 22.97 -63.81
CA TRP A 35 23.83 21.68 -63.13
C TRP A 35 23.96 21.85 -61.62
N ALA A 36 24.77 22.80 -61.15
CA ALA A 36 24.91 23.09 -59.72
C ALA A 36 23.57 23.52 -59.09
N ARG A 37 22.75 24.31 -59.80
CA ARG A 37 21.42 24.71 -59.31
C ARG A 37 20.47 23.53 -59.22
N ARG A 38 20.40 22.68 -60.25
CA ARG A 38 19.56 21.47 -60.22
C ARG A 38 19.95 20.51 -59.11
N MET A 39 21.25 20.26 -58.95
CA MET A 39 21.76 19.40 -57.87
C MET A 39 21.40 19.97 -56.49
N LEU A 40 21.57 21.29 -56.28
CA LEU A 40 21.17 21.95 -55.03
C LEU A 40 19.67 21.92 -54.76
N GLU A 41 18.83 22.04 -55.80
CA GLU A 41 17.38 21.93 -55.67
C GLU A 41 16.96 20.50 -55.30
N GLU A 42 17.59 19.49 -55.89
CA GLU A 42 17.36 18.08 -55.58
C GLU A 42 17.80 17.73 -54.16
N ASP A 43 18.99 18.17 -53.74
CA ASP A 43 19.49 17.98 -52.38
C ASP A 43 18.59 18.69 -51.36
N ARG A 44 18.12 19.91 -51.64
CA ARG A 44 17.18 20.62 -50.77
C ARG A 44 15.86 19.87 -50.63
N ALA A 45 15.28 19.41 -51.74
CA ALA A 45 14.04 18.65 -51.72
C ALA A 45 14.20 17.36 -50.89
N ARG A 46 15.34 16.68 -51.03
CA ARG A 46 15.66 15.48 -50.26
C ARG A 46 15.81 15.78 -48.76
N TYR A 47 16.56 16.81 -48.37
CA TYR A 47 16.70 17.20 -46.97
C TYR A 47 15.37 17.63 -46.34
N HIS A 48 14.50 18.30 -47.09
CA HIS A 48 13.16 18.64 -46.62
C HIS A 48 12.31 17.39 -46.38
N ALA A 49 12.32 16.43 -47.32
CA ALA A 49 11.61 15.17 -47.15
C ALA A 49 12.14 14.35 -45.96
N GLU A 50 13.47 14.29 -45.78
CA GLU A 50 14.10 13.61 -44.63
C GLU A 50 13.73 14.31 -43.30
N LEU A 51 13.73 15.65 -43.25
CA LEU A 51 13.31 16.40 -42.07
C LEU A 51 11.85 16.16 -41.72
N ASP A 52 10.96 16.15 -42.71
CA ASP A 52 9.53 15.95 -42.48
C ASP A 52 9.24 14.51 -42.06
N ALA A 53 9.95 13.52 -42.62
CA ALA A 53 9.88 12.13 -42.18
C ALA A 53 10.32 11.99 -40.71
N VAL A 54 11.47 12.57 -40.36
CA VAL A 54 12.00 12.54 -38.98
C VAL A 54 11.04 13.22 -38.00
N LYS A 55 10.49 14.40 -38.36
CA LYS A 55 9.49 15.08 -37.54
C LYS A 55 8.26 14.21 -37.34
N HIS A 56 7.73 13.59 -38.39
CA HIS A 56 6.58 12.70 -38.31
C HIS A 56 6.81 11.52 -37.37
N THR A 57 7.99 10.90 -37.43
CA THR A 57 8.36 9.80 -36.53
C THR A 57 8.38 10.29 -35.07
N TYR A 58 9.04 11.41 -34.79
CA TYR A 58 9.11 11.97 -33.44
C TYR A 58 7.74 12.35 -32.89
N THR A 59 6.87 12.96 -33.71
CA THR A 59 5.51 13.32 -33.25
C THR A 59 4.71 12.07 -32.91
N HIS A 60 4.81 11.02 -33.73
CA HIS A 60 4.10 9.77 -33.49
C HIS A 60 4.65 9.03 -32.25
N GLU A 61 5.96 9.05 -32.03
CA GLU A 61 6.56 8.48 -30.82
C GLU A 61 6.14 9.25 -29.57
N LEU A 62 6.09 10.59 -29.64
CA LEU A 62 5.62 11.42 -28.53
C LEU A 62 4.15 11.17 -28.20
N GLU A 63 3.29 11.06 -29.20
CA GLU A 63 1.88 10.73 -29.00
C GLU A 63 1.72 9.36 -28.35
N ARG A 64 2.43 8.35 -28.87
CA ARG A 64 2.42 6.99 -28.30
C ARG A 64 2.90 6.98 -26.85
N LEU A 65 4.00 7.65 -26.54
CA LEU A 65 4.51 7.75 -25.17
C LEU A 65 3.54 8.46 -24.24
N LYS A 66 2.86 9.50 -24.70
CA LYS A 66 1.82 10.18 -23.93
C LYS A 66 0.62 9.27 -23.67
N GLU A 67 0.19 8.50 -24.67
CA GLU A 67 -0.89 7.53 -24.52
C GLU A 67 -0.52 6.41 -23.54
N ASP A 68 0.69 5.85 -23.66
CA ASP A 68 1.23 4.83 -22.77
C ASP A 68 1.33 5.35 -21.32
N LEU A 69 1.81 6.58 -21.14
CA LEU A 69 1.87 7.23 -19.83
C LEU A 69 0.47 7.45 -19.25
N ALA A 70 -0.48 7.93 -20.06
CA ALA A 70 -1.86 8.13 -19.64
C ALA A 70 -2.57 6.80 -19.32
N ALA A 71 -2.27 5.73 -20.05
CA ALA A 71 -2.76 4.39 -19.75
C ALA A 71 -2.18 3.85 -18.44
N SER A 72 -0.87 4.01 -18.22
CA SER A 72 -0.20 3.61 -16.98
C SER A 72 -0.74 4.39 -15.77
N ASN A 73 -0.91 5.71 -15.88
CA ASN A 73 -1.48 6.54 -14.82
C ASN A 73 -2.92 6.14 -14.48
N ARG A 74 -3.75 5.82 -15.48
CA ARG A 74 -5.11 5.31 -15.25
C ARG A 74 -5.10 3.97 -14.52
N LYS A 75 -4.19 3.06 -14.89
CA LYS A 75 -4.03 1.78 -14.21
C LYS A 75 -3.58 1.96 -12.76
N LEU A 76 -2.63 2.86 -12.51
CA LEU A 76 -2.16 3.18 -11.18
C LEU A 76 -3.27 3.76 -10.31
N HIS A 77 -4.05 4.71 -10.82
CA HIS A 77 -5.22 5.25 -10.12
C HIS A 77 -6.24 4.15 -9.83
N GLY A 78 -6.55 3.28 -10.79
CA GLY A 78 -7.45 2.16 -10.57
C GLY A 78 -6.96 1.20 -9.48
N HIS A 79 -5.65 0.97 -9.38
CA HIS A 79 -5.07 0.17 -8.30
C HIS A 79 -5.14 0.87 -6.93
N ILE A 80 -4.88 2.19 -6.90
CA ILE A 80 -5.00 2.99 -5.68
C ILE A 80 -6.45 3.00 -5.20
N ASP A 81 -7.40 3.29 -6.08
CA ASP A 81 -8.83 3.32 -5.76
C ASP A 81 -9.32 1.97 -5.26
N HIS A 82 -8.94 0.88 -5.93
CA HIS A 82 -9.27 -0.47 -5.48
C HIS A 82 -8.66 -0.80 -4.11
N ALA A 83 -7.39 -0.46 -3.89
CA ALA A 83 -6.72 -0.69 -2.60
C ALA A 83 -7.36 0.13 -1.47
N VAL A 84 -7.69 1.40 -1.72
CA VAL A 84 -8.39 2.28 -0.78
C VAL A 84 -9.80 1.75 -0.50
N PHE A 85 -10.53 1.34 -1.54
CA PHE A 85 -11.88 0.81 -1.40
C PHE A 85 -11.94 -0.51 -0.65
N VAL A 86 -10.98 -1.41 -0.82
CA VAL A 86 -10.95 -2.70 -0.09
C VAL A 86 -10.46 -2.51 1.35
N SER A 87 -9.46 -1.65 1.57
CA SER A 87 -8.87 -1.43 2.89
C SER A 87 -9.83 -0.73 3.86
N ARG A 88 -10.67 0.19 3.41
CA ARG A 88 -11.58 0.94 4.30
C ARG A 88 -12.67 0.08 4.96
N PRO A 89 -13.46 -0.73 4.25
CA PRO A 89 -14.43 -1.64 4.84
C PRO A 89 -13.78 -2.69 5.73
N GLN A 90 -12.61 -3.21 5.33
CA GLN A 90 -11.85 -4.14 6.16
C GLN A 90 -11.41 -3.48 7.47
N PHE A 91 -10.85 -2.27 7.41
CA PHE A 91 -10.48 -1.50 8.59
C PHE A 91 -11.68 -1.26 9.51
N GLU A 92 -12.82 -0.85 8.94
CA GLU A 92 -14.01 -0.59 9.73
C GLU A 92 -14.54 -1.86 10.41
N ALA A 93 -14.47 -3.00 9.72
CA ALA A 93 -14.82 -4.30 10.29
C ALA A 93 -13.85 -4.71 11.42
N GLU A 94 -12.54 -4.57 11.21
CA GLU A 94 -11.51 -4.83 12.23
C GLU A 94 -11.70 -3.91 13.44
N PHE A 95 -11.88 -2.60 13.23
CA PHE A 95 -12.07 -1.61 14.29
C PHE A 95 -13.31 -1.91 15.15
N ARG A 96 -14.46 -2.19 14.50
CA ARG A 96 -15.69 -2.55 15.22
C ARG A 96 -15.51 -3.84 16.01
N THR A 97 -14.84 -4.82 15.43
CA THR A 97 -14.53 -6.11 16.06
C THR A 97 -13.67 -5.93 17.31
N LEU A 98 -12.58 -5.16 17.21
CA LEU A 98 -11.69 -4.87 18.33
C LEU A 98 -12.39 -4.07 19.43
N THR A 99 -13.20 -3.07 19.07
CA THR A 99 -13.97 -2.25 20.01
C THR A 99 -14.97 -3.11 20.78
N ASN A 100 -15.78 -3.90 20.07
CA ASN A 100 -16.76 -4.79 20.69
C ASN A 100 -16.11 -5.78 21.65
N THR A 101 -14.98 -6.38 21.26
CA THR A 101 -14.28 -7.33 22.13
C THR A 101 -13.64 -6.66 23.34
N TRP A 102 -13.13 -5.44 23.20
CA TRP A 102 -12.66 -4.67 24.34
C TRP A 102 -13.78 -4.35 25.33
N GLU A 103 -14.97 -3.97 24.85
CA GLU A 103 -16.15 -3.79 25.70
C GLU A 103 -16.47 -5.06 26.50
N ARG A 104 -16.41 -6.24 25.86
CA ARG A 104 -16.62 -7.52 26.56
C ARG A 104 -15.57 -7.81 27.64
N ILE A 105 -14.30 -7.48 27.38
CA ILE A 105 -13.23 -7.61 28.38
C ILE A 105 -13.47 -6.66 29.55
N ALA A 106 -13.81 -5.41 29.26
CA ALA A 106 -14.10 -4.41 30.27
C ALA A 106 -15.32 -4.82 31.13
N ASP A 107 -16.39 -5.31 30.50
CA ASP A 107 -17.57 -5.85 31.18
C ASP A 107 -17.19 -7.01 32.11
N LEU A 108 -16.41 -7.98 31.62
CA LEU A 108 -15.96 -9.12 32.42
C LEU A 108 -15.07 -8.68 33.59
N ARG A 109 -14.21 -7.69 33.38
CA ARG A 109 -13.37 -7.10 34.43
C ARG A 109 -14.19 -6.54 35.58
N THR A 110 -15.33 -5.89 35.29
CA THR A 110 -16.18 -5.29 36.34
C THR A 110 -16.78 -6.33 37.30
N VAL A 111 -17.03 -7.55 36.83
CA VAL A 111 -17.64 -8.63 37.63
C VAL A 111 -16.61 -9.61 38.21
N PHE A 112 -15.35 -9.48 37.83
CA PHE A 112 -14.27 -10.33 38.35
C PHE A 112 -14.19 -10.37 39.89
N PRO A 113 -14.39 -9.24 40.62
CA PRO A 113 -14.35 -9.23 42.09
C PRO A 113 -15.39 -10.15 42.76
N ILE A 114 -16.48 -10.53 42.08
CA ILE A 114 -17.48 -11.46 42.64
C ILE A 114 -16.85 -12.81 43.00
N LEU A 115 -15.80 -13.21 42.28
CA LEU A 115 -15.05 -14.44 42.57
C LEU A 115 -14.22 -14.34 43.86
N ASP A 116 -13.88 -13.13 44.30
CA ASP A 116 -13.18 -12.88 45.55
C ASP A 116 -14.11 -12.99 46.77
N GLU A 117 -15.40 -12.68 46.59
CA GLU A 117 -16.47 -12.69 47.62
C GLU A 117 -16.89 -14.09 48.10
N ARG A 118 -16.18 -15.16 47.69
CA ARG A 118 -16.50 -16.54 48.08
C ARG A 118 -16.58 -16.67 49.62
N PRO A 119 -17.66 -17.26 50.17
CA PRO A 119 -17.76 -17.53 51.61
C PRO A 119 -16.63 -18.46 52.11
N ASN A 120 -15.97 -18.07 53.21
CA ASN A 120 -14.73 -18.68 53.70
C ASN A 120 -14.89 -20.03 54.45
N ASN A 121 -16.10 -20.57 54.59
CA ASN A 121 -16.31 -21.83 55.32
C ASN A 121 -17.56 -22.56 54.80
N ARG A 122 -17.49 -23.86 54.55
CA ARG A 122 -18.69 -24.69 54.31
C ARG A 122 -19.13 -25.35 55.61
N THR A 123 -19.73 -24.57 56.48
CA THR A 123 -20.57 -25.09 57.57
C THR A 123 -22.01 -25.21 57.09
N ARG A 124 -22.85 -26.06 57.71
CA ARG A 124 -24.28 -26.22 57.36
C ARG A 124 -25.07 -24.90 57.26
N ALA A 125 -24.66 -23.87 58.00
CA ALA A 125 -25.23 -22.51 57.93
C ALA A 125 -24.78 -21.71 56.69
N ASN A 126 -23.62 -22.04 56.13
CA ASN A 126 -23.01 -21.38 54.98
C ASN A 126 -23.37 -22.07 53.65
N ASP A 127 -24.08 -23.21 53.66
CA ASP A 127 -24.54 -23.87 52.43
C ASP A 127 -25.56 -22.99 51.69
N THR A 128 -26.41 -22.26 52.43
CA THR A 128 -27.35 -21.28 51.84
C THR A 128 -26.59 -20.08 51.28
N GLU A 129 -25.63 -19.52 52.01
CA GLU A 129 -24.81 -18.39 51.55
C GLU A 129 -23.97 -18.78 50.32
N TYR A 130 -23.35 -19.95 50.34
CA TYR A 130 -22.60 -20.49 49.21
C TYR A 130 -23.52 -20.71 47.99
N GLY A 131 -24.72 -21.24 48.20
CA GLY A 131 -25.74 -21.37 47.15
C GLY A 131 -26.11 -20.02 46.53
N THR A 132 -26.34 -18.99 47.37
CA THR A 132 -26.64 -17.63 46.88
C THR A 132 -25.47 -17.00 46.13
N TRP A 133 -24.23 -17.18 46.59
CA TRP A 133 -23.04 -16.72 45.90
C TRP A 133 -22.84 -17.45 44.57
N CYS A 134 -23.00 -18.78 44.52
CA CYS A 134 -22.97 -19.56 43.28
C CYS A 134 -24.03 -19.08 42.28
N ALA A 135 -25.24 -18.77 42.76
CA ALA A 135 -26.30 -18.21 41.93
C ALA A 135 -25.90 -16.84 41.38
N LYS A 136 -25.29 -15.97 42.19
CA LYS A 136 -24.75 -14.67 41.75
C LYS A 136 -23.65 -14.82 40.69
N VAL A 137 -22.65 -15.67 40.92
CA VAL A 137 -21.59 -15.97 39.95
C VAL A 137 -22.17 -16.47 38.63
N ARG A 138 -23.13 -17.39 38.68
CA ARG A 138 -23.80 -17.91 37.49
C ARG A 138 -24.65 -16.87 36.76
N ALA A 139 -25.27 -15.95 37.49
CA ALA A 139 -26.10 -14.89 36.90
C ALA A 139 -25.28 -13.74 36.32
N GLU A 140 -24.12 -13.42 36.91
CA GLU A 140 -23.36 -12.21 36.57
C GLU A 140 -22.05 -12.50 35.82
N PHE A 141 -21.25 -13.47 36.29
CA PHE A 141 -19.93 -13.74 35.73
C PHE A 141 -20.00 -14.62 34.48
N VAL A 142 -20.71 -15.75 34.57
CA VAL A 142 -20.78 -16.75 33.48
C VAL A 142 -21.26 -16.13 32.15
N PRO A 143 -22.35 -15.33 32.11
CA PRO A 143 -22.83 -14.78 30.84
C PRO A 143 -21.83 -13.80 30.20
N ARG A 144 -21.04 -13.07 31.01
CA ARG A 144 -20.02 -12.14 30.51
C ARG A 144 -18.79 -12.88 29.98
N ALA A 145 -18.37 -13.95 30.66
CA ALA A 145 -17.29 -14.80 30.18
C ALA A 145 -17.67 -15.51 28.87
N ASP A 146 -18.90 -16.02 28.79
CA ASP A 146 -19.43 -16.63 27.56
C ASP A 146 -19.60 -15.60 26.45
N ALA A 147 -20.06 -14.38 26.75
CA ALA A 147 -20.16 -13.31 25.77
C ALA A 147 -18.80 -12.93 25.18
N LEU A 148 -17.75 -12.84 26.00
CA LEU A 148 -16.38 -12.64 25.52
C LEU A 148 -15.95 -13.80 24.62
N MET A 149 -16.08 -15.04 25.08
CA MET A 149 -15.70 -16.22 24.31
C MET A 149 -16.42 -16.27 22.95
N ASN A 150 -17.74 -16.09 22.95
CA ASN A 150 -18.55 -16.12 21.73
C ASN A 150 -18.15 -15.00 20.76
N SER A 151 -17.86 -13.79 21.26
CA SER A 151 -17.38 -12.68 20.42
C SER A 151 -16.04 -13.02 19.76
N VAL A 152 -15.09 -13.54 20.54
CA VAL A 152 -13.76 -13.91 20.05
C VAL A 152 -13.85 -15.05 19.02
N THR A 153 -14.65 -16.07 19.28
CA THR A 153 -14.82 -17.20 18.34
C THR A 153 -15.52 -16.77 17.06
N ALA A 154 -16.60 -15.97 17.15
CA ALA A 154 -17.34 -15.50 15.97
C ALA A 154 -16.49 -14.60 15.06
N GLN A 155 -15.54 -13.88 15.64
CA GLN A 155 -14.70 -12.91 14.93
C GLN A 155 -13.27 -13.42 14.70
N ALA A 156 -12.98 -14.70 15.00
CA ALA A 156 -11.66 -15.31 14.88
C ALA A 156 -10.92 -15.00 13.55
N PRO A 157 -11.57 -15.01 12.38
CA PRO A 157 -10.91 -14.72 11.10
C PRO A 157 -10.40 -13.29 10.94
N PHE A 158 -10.91 -12.34 11.74
CA PHE A 158 -10.60 -10.91 11.62
C PHE A 158 -9.50 -10.46 12.58
N TYR A 159 -9.03 -11.34 13.48
CA TYR A 159 -7.97 -10.99 14.41
C TYR A 159 -6.59 -11.33 13.84
N PRO A 160 -5.59 -10.44 14.05
CA PRO A 160 -4.20 -10.83 13.96
C PRO A 160 -3.92 -12.02 14.88
N LYS A 161 -3.04 -12.93 14.45
CA LYS A 161 -2.76 -14.18 15.17
C LYS A 161 -2.34 -13.93 16.61
N GLU A 162 -1.47 -12.95 16.83
CA GLU A 162 -0.93 -12.58 18.13
C GLU A 162 -2.03 -12.07 19.07
N LEU A 163 -2.98 -11.31 18.51
CA LEU A 163 -4.11 -10.76 19.27
C LEU A 163 -5.12 -11.86 19.61
N LEU A 164 -5.37 -12.80 18.70
CA LEU A 164 -6.21 -13.97 18.95
C LEU A 164 -5.62 -14.88 20.05
N GLU A 165 -4.30 -15.09 20.05
CA GLU A 165 -3.59 -15.83 21.10
C GLU A 165 -3.76 -15.15 22.45
N ALA A 166 -3.50 -13.84 22.54
CA ALA A 166 -3.66 -13.07 23.77
C ALA A 166 -5.11 -13.05 24.29
N LEU A 167 -6.11 -12.97 23.40
CA LEU A 167 -7.52 -13.08 23.76
C LEU A 167 -7.87 -14.47 24.30
N SER A 168 -7.32 -15.51 23.69
CA SER A 168 -7.51 -16.90 24.11
C SER A 168 -6.94 -17.13 25.52
N ASP A 169 -5.77 -16.55 25.81
CA ASP A 169 -5.18 -16.58 27.15
C ASP A 169 -6.09 -15.91 28.19
N GLN A 170 -6.72 -14.78 27.86
CA GLN A 170 -7.66 -14.12 28.78
C GLN A 170 -8.91 -14.96 29.03
N ILE A 171 -9.46 -15.59 28.00
CA ILE A 171 -10.59 -16.51 28.13
C ILE A 171 -10.19 -17.70 29.02
N LEU A 172 -8.99 -18.24 28.82
CA LEU A 172 -8.47 -19.34 29.64
C LEU A 172 -8.33 -18.92 31.10
N ILE A 173 -7.75 -17.76 31.39
CA ILE A 173 -7.62 -17.22 32.76
C ILE A 173 -9.01 -17.08 33.41
N ALA A 174 -9.98 -16.51 32.70
CA ALA A 174 -11.35 -16.34 33.21
C ALA A 174 -12.03 -17.68 33.52
N LYS A 175 -11.87 -18.68 32.64
CA LYS A 175 -12.39 -20.03 32.85
C LYS A 175 -11.72 -20.74 34.03
N THR A 176 -10.41 -20.62 34.15
CA THR A 176 -9.65 -21.18 35.28
C THR A 176 -10.10 -20.53 36.59
N ALA A 177 -10.26 -19.21 36.63
CA ALA A 177 -10.76 -18.50 37.80
C ALA A 177 -12.16 -18.96 38.21
N LEU A 178 -13.07 -19.16 37.24
CA LEU A 178 -14.41 -19.69 37.50
C LEU A 178 -14.38 -21.13 38.04
N ALA A 179 -13.56 -22.00 37.43
CA ALA A 179 -13.43 -23.40 37.84
C ALA A 179 -12.88 -23.51 39.27
N GLU A 180 -11.84 -22.75 39.60
CA GLU A 180 -11.29 -22.68 40.95
C GLU A 180 -12.31 -22.12 41.95
N ALA A 181 -13.08 -21.10 41.54
CA ALA A 181 -14.15 -20.50 42.36
C ALA A 181 -15.22 -21.50 42.77
N ILE A 182 -15.70 -22.31 41.83
CA ILE A 182 -16.81 -23.25 42.05
C ILE A 182 -16.32 -24.60 42.62
N SER A 183 -15.01 -24.87 42.56
CA SER A 183 -14.45 -26.15 43.02
C SER A 183 -14.80 -26.47 44.48
N ASP A 184 -15.19 -27.73 44.68
CA ASP A 184 -15.83 -28.26 45.89
C ASP A 184 -14.84 -28.61 47.01
N ASN A 185 -13.56 -28.22 46.91
CA ASN A 185 -12.51 -28.69 47.83
C ASN A 185 -12.22 -27.67 48.96
N PRO A 186 -12.76 -27.85 50.18
CA PRO A 186 -12.62 -26.91 51.29
C PRO A 186 -11.24 -26.92 51.97
N ARG A 187 -10.27 -27.74 51.52
CA ARG A 187 -8.99 -27.95 52.24
C ARG A 187 -7.83 -27.06 51.81
N GLU A 188 -7.96 -26.22 50.79
CA GLU A 188 -6.87 -25.34 50.31
C GLU A 188 -6.98 -23.91 50.90
N SER A 189 -6.93 -23.76 52.23
CA SER A 189 -7.31 -22.51 52.92
C SER A 189 -6.27 -21.38 52.97
N VAL A 190 -5.09 -21.53 52.34
CA VAL A 190 -4.09 -20.45 52.26
C VAL A 190 -3.61 -20.21 50.83
N ASP A 191 -3.42 -21.26 50.03
CA ASP A 191 -2.95 -21.14 48.65
C ASP A 191 -4.05 -20.61 47.70
N TYR A 192 -5.32 -20.86 48.02
CA TYR A 192 -6.44 -20.43 47.18
C TYR A 192 -6.62 -18.91 47.10
N ALA A 193 -6.54 -18.20 48.24
CA ALA A 193 -6.62 -16.73 48.25
C ALA A 193 -5.40 -16.08 47.56
N LYS A 194 -4.26 -16.77 47.52
CA LYS A 194 -3.08 -16.36 46.78
C LYS A 194 -3.31 -16.57 45.26
N ARG A 195 -3.70 -17.76 44.84
CA ARG A 195 -3.98 -18.08 43.43
C ARG A 195 -5.06 -17.20 42.80
N ARG A 196 -6.15 -16.90 43.53
CA ARG A 196 -7.18 -15.97 43.03
C ARG A 196 -6.61 -14.57 42.75
N ARG A 197 -5.78 -14.05 43.67
CA ARG A 197 -5.11 -12.76 43.47
C ARG A 197 -4.17 -12.81 42.27
N GLU A 198 -3.43 -13.90 42.10
CA GLU A 198 -2.58 -14.12 40.93
C GLU A 198 -3.40 -14.18 39.64
N LEU A 199 -4.50 -14.94 39.59
CA LEU A 199 -5.38 -15.02 38.42
C LEU A 199 -5.99 -13.67 38.07
N ARG A 200 -6.46 -12.92 39.07
CA ARG A 200 -6.97 -11.55 38.88
C ARG A 200 -5.88 -10.62 38.36
N GLN A 201 -4.68 -10.67 38.94
CA GLN A 201 -3.55 -9.85 38.49
C GLN A 201 -3.13 -10.23 37.07
N ASN A 202 -3.13 -11.51 36.72
CA ASN A 202 -2.83 -12.01 35.39
C ASN A 202 -3.89 -11.56 34.38
N PHE A 203 -5.17 -11.58 34.76
CA PHE A 203 -6.26 -11.06 33.94
C PHE A 203 -6.10 -9.54 33.71
N GLU A 204 -5.87 -8.76 34.76
CA GLU A 204 -5.68 -7.30 34.69
C GLU A 204 -4.46 -6.91 33.84
N SER A 205 -3.34 -7.63 34.03
CA SER A 205 -2.11 -7.41 33.26
C SER A 205 -2.30 -7.79 31.79
N GLY A 206 -3.00 -8.91 31.54
CA GLY A 206 -3.32 -9.35 30.19
C GLY A 206 -4.31 -8.45 29.46
N ALA A 207 -5.32 -7.93 30.16
CA ALA A 207 -6.23 -6.92 29.63
C ALA A 207 -5.50 -5.61 29.27
N SER A 208 -4.55 -5.19 30.11
CA SER A 208 -3.72 -4.01 29.83
C SER A 208 -2.83 -4.24 28.60
N ARG A 209 -2.19 -5.41 28.51
CA ARG A 209 -1.40 -5.81 27.32
C ARG A 209 -2.26 -5.84 26.06
N LEU A 210 -3.48 -6.38 26.13
CA LEU A 210 -4.41 -6.39 24.99
C LEU A 210 -4.78 -4.98 24.55
N LEU A 211 -5.01 -4.06 25.48
CA LEU A 211 -5.29 -2.67 25.17
C LEU A 211 -4.13 -2.02 24.40
N ASP A 212 -2.90 -2.28 24.82
CA ASP A 212 -1.71 -1.76 24.14
C ASP A 212 -1.56 -2.38 22.75
N MET A 213 -1.79 -3.69 22.61
CA MET A 213 -1.80 -4.36 21.29
C MET A 213 -2.88 -3.79 20.36
N ILE A 214 -4.07 -3.50 20.88
CA ILE A 214 -5.15 -2.85 20.12
C ILE A 214 -4.71 -1.45 19.69
N ARG A 215 -4.15 -0.65 20.59
CA ARG A 215 -3.66 0.71 20.28
C ARG A 215 -2.57 0.69 19.21
N ASP A 216 -1.60 -0.19 19.33
CA ASP A 216 -0.52 -0.35 18.35
C ASP A 216 -1.08 -0.74 16.97
N ARG A 217 -2.04 -1.68 16.96
CA ARG A 217 -2.72 -2.09 15.72
C ARG A 217 -3.46 -0.92 15.07
N LEU A 218 -4.20 -0.13 15.85
CA LEU A 218 -4.92 1.05 15.35
C LEU A 218 -3.97 2.14 14.82
N ALA A 219 -2.83 2.35 15.48
CA ALA A 219 -1.82 3.29 15.02
C ALA A 219 -1.24 2.89 13.65
N HIS A 220 -0.92 1.60 13.46
CA HIS A 220 -0.44 1.09 12.18
C HIS A 220 -1.45 1.21 11.04
N LEU A 221 -2.74 1.11 11.34
CA LEU A 221 -3.80 1.23 10.34
C LEU A 221 -4.03 2.68 9.88
N THR A 222 -3.63 3.68 10.68
CA THR A 222 -3.85 5.10 10.38
C THR A 222 -2.84 5.64 9.36
N ILE A 223 -1.60 5.13 9.36
CA ILE A 223 -0.49 5.60 8.50
C ILE A 223 -0.78 5.34 7.00
N VAL A 224 -1.66 4.40 6.67
CA VAL A 224 -1.99 4.07 5.28
C VAL A 224 -2.89 5.15 4.64
N GLN A 225 -3.68 5.90 5.42
CA GLN A 225 -4.63 6.88 4.87
C GLN A 225 -4.00 8.20 4.40
N GLU A 226 -2.85 8.62 4.94
CA GLU A 226 -2.25 9.93 4.60
C GLU A 226 -1.44 9.92 3.29
N SER A 227 -1.23 8.76 2.67
CA SER A 227 -0.38 8.64 1.47
C SER A 227 -1.09 8.84 0.13
N VAL A 228 -2.36 9.25 0.12
CA VAL A 228 -3.07 9.62 -1.12
C VAL A 228 -2.98 11.14 -1.30
N PRO A 229 -2.06 11.67 -2.12
CA PRO A 229 -2.08 13.09 -2.48
C PRO A 229 -3.38 13.41 -3.23
N ALA A 230 -4.02 14.51 -2.81
CA ALA A 230 -5.22 15.08 -3.42
C ALA A 230 -4.97 15.64 -4.83
#